data_AF-A0A7X4AP87-F1
#
_entry.id   AF-A0A7X4AP87-F1
#
_cell.length_a   1.000
_cell.length_b   1.000
_cell.length_c   1.000
_cell.angle_alpha   90.00
_cell.angle_beta   90.00
_cell.angle_gamma   90.00
#
_symmetry.space_group_name_H-M   'P 1'
#
loop_
_entity.id
_entity.type
_entity.pdbx_description
1 polymer ?
#
loop_
_entity_poly.entity_id
_entity_poly.type
_entity_poly.pdbx_seq_one_letter_code
_entity_poly.pdbx_strand_id
1 'polypeptide(L)'
;MFLSDRDIIKYMDKGKIKISPAPDLETQLGSCSIDFRLSNTFRVFEHSKYPYIDLGAEIDTDDLMRKVDVPDGDAFTMQPGEFVLAATQEKLELAGDVMARLEGRSSLGRLGIIVHSTAGLFDPGWIGIPTLELGNLGRMPVKLYPGMRICAFTFARLSSPARVPYQLKPANKYAGQDGPETSRFAKDIEFSEE
;
A
#
# COMPACT_ATOMS: atom_id res chain seq x y z
N MET A 1 -13.98 0.68 16.48
CA MET A 1 -14.98 1.53 15.81
C MET A 1 -14.24 2.34 14.75
N PHE A 2 -14.76 2.39 13.53
CA PHE A 2 -14.15 3.15 12.43
C PHE A 2 -14.47 4.65 12.53
N LEU A 3 -13.62 5.50 11.96
CA LEU A 3 -13.83 6.94 11.88
C LEU A 3 -14.80 7.28 10.73
N SER A 4 -15.75 8.17 11.01
CA SER A 4 -16.58 8.82 9.99
C SER A 4 -15.78 9.83 9.18
N ASP A 5 -16.29 10.28 8.04
CA ASP A 5 -15.79 11.44 7.29
C ASP A 5 -15.43 12.65 8.17
N ARG A 6 -16.34 13.04 9.07
CA ARG A 6 -16.16 14.14 10.03
C ARG A 6 -15.01 13.88 10.98
N ASP A 7 -14.87 12.64 11.45
CA ASP A 7 -13.79 12.26 12.36
C ASP A 7 -12.45 12.15 11.64
N ILE A 8 -12.43 11.70 10.38
CA ILE A 8 -11.22 11.69 9.55
C ILE A 8 -10.66 13.11 9.43
N ILE A 9 -11.50 14.07 9.04
CA ILE A 9 -11.13 15.49 8.97
C ILE A 9 -10.58 15.98 10.32
N LYS A 10 -11.32 15.73 11.41
CA LYS A 10 -10.90 16.14 12.77
C LYS A 10 -9.57 15.52 13.20
N TYR A 11 -9.28 14.28 12.78
CA TYR A 11 -8.00 13.63 13.09
C TYR A 11 -6.87 14.18 12.19
N MET A 12 -7.17 14.58 10.96
CA MET A 12 -6.23 15.30 10.10
C MET A 12 -5.88 16.67 10.66
N ASP A 13 -6.87 17.46 11.09
CA ASP A 13 -6.67 18.78 11.70
C ASP A 13 -5.81 18.71 12.97
N LYS A 14 -5.95 17.61 13.74
CA LYS A 14 -5.14 17.33 14.94
C LYS A 14 -3.76 16.77 14.63
N GLY A 15 -3.42 16.54 13.36
CA GLY A 15 -2.17 15.92 12.93
C GLY A 15 -2.02 14.45 13.34
N LYS A 16 -3.11 13.77 13.68
CA LYS A 16 -3.11 12.33 14.02
C LYS A 16 -3.12 11.44 12.79
N ILE A 17 -3.69 11.93 11.69
CA ILE A 17 -3.62 11.33 10.36
C ILE A 17 -2.99 12.41 9.48
N LYS A 18 -1.85 12.14 8.86
CA LYS A 18 -1.26 13.07 7.89
C LYS A 18 -1.19 12.38 6.54
N ILE A 19 -1.61 13.09 5.52
CA ILE A 19 -1.65 12.63 4.13
C ILE A 19 -0.96 13.70 3.31
N SER A 20 0.09 13.33 2.59
CA SER A 20 0.88 14.24 1.76
C SER A 20 1.10 13.68 0.37
N PRO A 21 0.72 14.36 -0.72
CA PRO A 21 0.09 15.69 -0.75
C PRO A 21 -1.29 15.69 -0.08
N ALA A 22 -1.75 16.89 0.30
CA ALA A 22 -3.07 17.04 0.91
C ALA A 22 -4.15 16.51 -0.06
N PRO A 23 -5.09 15.69 0.42
CA PRO A 23 -6.13 15.11 -0.44
C PRO A 23 -7.16 16.18 -0.84
N ASP A 24 -7.68 16.05 -2.05
CA ASP A 24 -8.86 16.81 -2.48
C ASP A 24 -10.12 16.19 -1.85
N LEU A 25 -10.63 16.84 -0.80
CA LEU A 25 -11.75 16.30 -0.02
C LEU A 25 -13.06 16.21 -0.82
N GLU A 26 -13.22 16.98 -1.90
CA GLU A 26 -14.43 16.90 -2.74
C GLU A 26 -14.48 15.59 -3.54
N THR A 27 -13.32 15.06 -3.94
CA THR A 27 -13.23 13.88 -4.80
C THR A 27 -12.73 12.63 -4.10
N GLN A 28 -11.96 12.79 -3.01
CA GLN A 28 -11.31 11.69 -2.28
C GLN A 28 -12.03 11.33 -0.98
N LEU A 29 -12.78 12.22 -0.33
CA LEU A 29 -13.44 11.90 0.93
C LEU A 29 -14.72 11.10 0.69
N GLY A 30 -14.77 9.88 1.24
CA GLY A 30 -15.98 9.07 1.34
C GLY A 30 -16.60 9.16 2.75
N SER A 31 -17.74 8.51 2.97
CA SER A 31 -18.49 8.59 4.24
C SER A 31 -17.74 8.08 5.48
N CYS A 32 -16.75 7.20 5.30
CA CYS A 32 -15.89 6.66 6.37
C CYS A 32 -14.48 6.27 5.87
N SER A 33 -14.10 6.80 4.72
CA SER A 33 -12.84 6.47 4.07
C SER A 33 -12.29 7.66 3.31
N ILE A 34 -11.02 7.58 2.92
CA ILE A 34 -10.41 8.54 2.00
C ILE A 34 -9.68 7.79 0.88
N ASP A 35 -9.98 8.14 -0.37
CA ASP A 35 -9.38 7.51 -1.54
C ASP A 35 -7.94 7.99 -1.72
N PHE A 36 -7.03 7.08 -2.06
CA PHE A 36 -5.64 7.38 -2.44
C PHE A 36 -5.45 7.13 -3.94
N ARG A 37 -4.46 7.80 -4.53
CA ARG A 37 -4.17 7.77 -5.97
C ARG A 37 -3.00 6.86 -6.29
N LEU A 38 -3.00 6.32 -7.50
CA LEU A 38 -1.95 5.45 -8.01
C LEU A 38 -0.70 6.27 -8.40
N SER A 39 0.48 5.88 -7.91
CA SER A 39 1.76 6.43 -8.39
C SER A 39 2.10 5.92 -9.80
N ASN A 40 3.16 6.44 -10.39
CA ASN A 40 3.62 6.01 -11.71
C ASN A 40 4.66 4.88 -11.66
N THR A 41 5.02 4.38 -10.48
CA THR A 41 6.03 3.35 -10.31
C THR A 41 5.39 2.00 -10.00
N PHE A 42 5.84 0.97 -10.72
CA PHE A 42 5.44 -0.42 -10.57
C PHE A 42 6.67 -1.30 -10.43
N ARG A 43 6.50 -2.49 -9.83
CA ARG A 43 7.46 -3.59 -9.93
C ARG A 43 6.77 -4.83 -10.48
N VAL A 44 7.41 -5.43 -11.48
CA VAL A 44 6.89 -6.59 -12.20
C VAL A 44 7.84 -7.77 -12.01
N PHE A 45 7.28 -8.94 -11.69
CA PHE A 45 8.05 -10.16 -11.52
C PHE A 45 8.74 -10.59 -12.82
N GLU A 46 10.02 -10.92 -12.73
CA GLU A 46 10.83 -11.51 -13.79
C GLU A 46 10.71 -13.04 -13.74
N HIS A 47 9.48 -13.54 -13.86
CA HIS A 47 9.11 -14.94 -13.59
C HIS A 47 9.80 -15.97 -14.51
N SER A 48 10.48 -15.54 -15.57
CA SER A 48 11.25 -16.40 -16.47
C SER A 48 12.73 -16.54 -16.07
N LYS A 49 13.25 -15.66 -15.19
CA LYS A 49 14.65 -15.74 -14.71
C LYS A 49 14.82 -16.81 -13.64
N TYR A 50 13.79 -17.05 -12.84
CA TYR A 50 13.85 -17.90 -11.67
C TYR A 50 12.77 -19.00 -11.73
N PRO A 51 13.11 -20.25 -11.40
CA PRO A 51 12.15 -21.36 -11.45
C PRO A 51 11.13 -21.35 -10.30
N TYR A 52 11.47 -20.73 -9.17
CA TYR A 52 10.65 -20.63 -7.96
C TYR A 52 11.20 -19.56 -7.02
N ILE A 53 10.45 -19.26 -5.95
CA ILE A 53 10.89 -18.45 -4.81
C ILE A 53 11.03 -19.39 -3.61
N ASP A 54 12.26 -19.60 -3.11
CA ASP A 54 12.55 -20.46 -1.96
C ASP A 54 12.80 -19.64 -0.69
N LEU A 55 11.78 -19.54 0.16
CA LEU A 55 11.84 -18.79 1.42
C LEU A 55 12.85 -19.36 2.44
N GLY A 56 13.40 -20.55 2.22
CA GLY A 56 14.45 -21.14 3.07
C GLY A 56 15.88 -20.77 2.65
N ALA A 57 16.07 -20.10 1.51
CA ALA A 57 17.37 -19.68 1.01
C ALA A 57 17.52 -18.14 1.06
N GLU A 58 18.76 -17.65 0.95
CA GLU A 58 18.99 -16.23 0.68
C GLU A 58 18.41 -15.89 -0.70
N ILE A 59 17.38 -15.05 -0.73
CA ILE A 59 16.79 -14.53 -1.96
C ILE A 59 17.02 -13.04 -2.03
N ASP A 60 17.63 -12.59 -3.13
CA ASP A 60 17.60 -11.19 -3.51
C ASP A 60 16.24 -10.86 -4.16
N THR A 61 15.32 -10.31 -3.37
CA THR A 61 13.99 -9.94 -3.84
C THR A 61 13.99 -8.76 -4.79
N ASP A 62 15.06 -7.96 -4.83
CA ASP A 62 15.20 -6.89 -5.81
C ASP A 62 15.50 -7.42 -7.21
N ASP A 63 16.19 -8.56 -7.33
CA ASP A 63 16.43 -9.18 -8.65
C ASP A 63 15.23 -9.99 -9.17
N LEU A 64 14.31 -10.39 -8.28
CA LEU A 64 13.05 -11.04 -8.67
C LEU A 64 12.11 -10.11 -9.44
N MET A 65 12.26 -8.79 -9.29
CA MET A 65 11.32 -7.82 -9.84
C MET A 65 12.02 -6.63 -10.47
N ARG A 66 11.67 -6.32 -11.72
CA ARG A 66 12.13 -5.08 -12.36
C ARG A 66 11.19 -3.91 -12.07
N LYS A 67 11.77 -2.73 -11.84
CA LYS A 67 11.04 -1.47 -11.73
C LYS A 67 10.55 -0.99 -13.10
N VAL A 68 9.34 -0.45 -13.15
CA VAL A 68 8.72 0.16 -14.33
C VAL A 68 8.14 1.50 -13.93
N ASP A 69 8.65 2.58 -14.50
CA ASP A 69 8.10 3.92 -14.35
C ASP A 69 7.28 4.27 -15.60
N VAL A 70 6.01 4.62 -15.42
CA VAL A 70 5.09 4.98 -16.50
C VAL A 70 5.23 6.49 -16.78
N PRO A 71 5.47 6.90 -18.04
CA PRO A 71 5.50 8.31 -18.42
C PRO A 71 4.18 9.03 -18.17
N ASP A 72 4.24 10.35 -18.02
CA ASP A 72 3.03 11.17 -17.87
C ASP A 72 2.11 11.03 -19.08
N GLY A 73 0.82 10.80 -18.82
CA GLY A 73 -0.20 10.60 -19.86
C GLY A 73 -0.33 9.16 -20.38
N ASP A 74 0.60 8.27 -20.05
CA ASP A 74 0.54 6.85 -20.39
C ASP A 74 -0.17 6.02 -19.30
N ALA A 75 -0.33 4.72 -19.57
CA ALA A 75 -0.94 3.77 -18.66
C ALA A 75 -0.09 2.50 -18.50
N PHE A 76 -0.09 1.96 -17.30
CA PHE A 76 0.35 0.59 -17.06
C PHE A 76 -0.76 -0.38 -17.52
N THR A 77 -0.46 -1.30 -18.43
CA THR A 77 -1.43 -2.32 -18.86
C THR A 77 -1.19 -3.61 -18.08
N MET A 78 -2.07 -3.90 -17.11
CA MET A 78 -2.00 -5.12 -16.30
C MET A 78 -2.77 -6.25 -16.99
N GLN A 79 -2.06 -7.30 -17.38
CA GLN A 79 -2.64 -8.46 -18.07
C GLN A 79 -3.48 -9.33 -17.12
N PRO A 80 -4.44 -10.11 -17.64
CA PRO A 80 -5.14 -11.12 -16.85
C PRO A 80 -4.17 -12.09 -16.16
N GLY A 81 -4.37 -12.33 -14.86
CA GLY A 81 -3.52 -13.20 -14.04
C GLY A 81 -2.23 -12.58 -13.54
N GLU A 82 -1.90 -11.34 -13.94
CA GLU A 82 -0.72 -10.65 -13.41
C GLU A 82 -0.92 -10.19 -11.97
N PHE A 83 0.21 -10.21 -11.25
CA PHE A 83 0.40 -9.60 -9.94
C PHE A 83 1.60 -8.65 -10.03
N VAL A 84 1.42 -7.41 -9.57
CA VAL A 84 2.46 -6.38 -9.58
C VAL A 84 2.44 -5.61 -8.26
N LEU A 85 3.61 -5.10 -7.86
CA LEU A 85 3.65 -4.09 -6.80
C LEU A 85 3.48 -2.72 -7.43
N ALA A 86 2.67 -1.88 -6.81
CA ALA A 86 2.56 -0.46 -7.12
C ALA A 86 2.61 0.34 -5.81
N ALA A 87 2.54 1.65 -5.89
CA ALA A 87 2.47 2.50 -4.70
C ALA A 87 1.38 3.56 -4.84
N THR A 88 0.95 4.12 -3.72
CA THR A 88 0.12 5.33 -3.74
C THR A 88 0.95 6.57 -4.07
N GLN A 89 0.32 7.65 -4.54
CA GLN A 89 0.98 8.96 -4.63
C GLN A 89 1.13 9.60 -3.25
N GLU A 90 0.16 9.36 -2.38
CA GLU A 90 0.14 9.92 -1.06
C GLU A 90 1.05 9.14 -0.10
N LYS A 91 1.81 9.90 0.68
CA LYS A 91 2.45 9.47 1.92
C LYS A 91 1.42 9.50 3.06
N LEU A 92 1.37 8.45 3.86
CA LEU A 92 0.55 8.34 5.07
C LEU A 92 1.41 8.39 6.33
N GLU A 93 0.98 9.15 7.33
CA GLU A 93 1.54 9.12 8.68
C GLU A 93 0.41 8.95 9.71
N LEU A 94 0.57 8.00 10.63
CA LEU A 94 -0.41 7.69 11.67
C LEU A 94 0.16 7.96 13.07
N ALA A 95 -0.65 8.55 13.95
CA ALA A 95 -0.34 8.60 15.37
C ALA A 95 -0.29 7.20 15.99
N GLY A 96 0.40 7.06 17.13
CA GLY A 96 0.56 5.78 17.84
C GLY A 96 -0.72 5.18 18.44
N ASP A 97 -1.87 5.85 18.30
CA ASP A 97 -3.19 5.39 18.75
C ASP A 97 -4.22 5.24 17.62
N VAL A 98 -3.78 5.35 16.36
CA VAL A 98 -4.62 5.23 15.16
C VAL A 98 -4.06 4.16 14.25
N MET A 99 -4.90 3.22 13.82
CA MET A 99 -4.57 2.29 12.74
C MET A 99 -5.35 2.65 11.48
N ALA A 100 -4.89 2.20 10.32
CA ALA A 100 -5.63 2.30 9.07
C ALA A 100 -5.79 0.94 8.40
N ARG A 101 -6.81 0.81 7.55
CA ARG A 101 -6.97 -0.32 6.64
C ARG A 101 -7.10 0.17 5.21
N LEU A 102 -6.31 -0.41 4.33
CA LEU A 102 -6.42 -0.25 2.89
C LEU A 102 -7.53 -1.17 2.39
N GLU A 103 -8.42 -0.59 1.60
CA GLU A 103 -9.57 -1.24 0.99
C GLU A 103 -9.55 -1.02 -0.52
N GLY A 104 -10.09 -1.99 -1.26
CA GLY A 104 -10.37 -1.84 -2.68
C GLY A 104 -11.54 -0.90 -2.94
N ARG A 105 -11.54 -0.25 -4.11
CA ARG A 105 -12.71 0.49 -4.59
C ARG A 105 -13.67 -0.50 -5.27
N SER A 106 -14.96 -0.47 -4.90
CA SER A 106 -15.95 -1.42 -5.45
C SER A 106 -16.01 -1.39 -6.99
N SER A 107 -15.82 -0.22 -7.60
CA SER A 107 -15.75 -0.07 -9.06
C SER A 107 -14.63 -0.89 -9.70
N LEU A 108 -13.47 -0.98 -9.04
CA LEU A 108 -12.32 -1.76 -9.52
C LEU A 108 -12.47 -3.25 -9.21
N GLY A 109 -12.99 -3.59 -8.03
CA GLY A 109 -13.28 -4.98 -7.67
C GLY A 109 -14.27 -5.64 -8.65
N ARG A 110 -15.26 -4.89 -9.16
CA ARG A 110 -16.20 -5.35 -10.20
C ARG A 110 -15.54 -5.60 -11.56
N LEU A 111 -14.31 -5.14 -11.78
CA LEU A 111 -13.48 -5.43 -12.95
C LEU A 111 -12.44 -6.53 -12.70
N GLY A 112 -12.47 -7.16 -11.51
CA GLY A 112 -11.51 -8.18 -11.11
C GLY A 112 -10.17 -7.63 -10.61
N ILE A 113 -10.08 -6.32 -10.31
CA ILE A 113 -8.86 -5.71 -9.80
C ILE A 113 -8.83 -5.78 -8.27
N ILE A 114 -7.84 -6.47 -7.74
CA ILE A 114 -7.50 -6.47 -6.30
C ILE A 114 -6.39 -5.44 -6.06
N VAL A 115 -6.42 -4.77 -4.91
CA VAL A 115 -5.46 -3.70 -4.56
C VAL A 115 -4.53 -4.06 -3.40
N HIS A 116 -4.91 -5.08 -2.65
CA HIS A 116 -4.06 -5.80 -1.70
C HIS A 116 -4.52 -7.26 -1.69
N SER A 117 -3.63 -8.19 -1.38
CA SER A 117 -3.95 -9.62 -1.29
C SER A 117 -4.07 -10.07 0.16
N THR A 118 -3.14 -9.65 1.04
CA THR A 118 -3.07 -10.19 2.41
C THR A 118 -2.82 -9.11 3.47
N ALA A 119 -2.08 -8.05 3.14
CA ALA A 119 -1.61 -7.07 4.12
C ALA A 119 -2.32 -5.71 3.99
N GLY A 120 -3.63 -5.68 4.29
CA GLY A 120 -4.41 -4.43 4.27
C GLY A 120 -4.27 -3.56 5.51
N LEU A 121 -3.54 -3.99 6.55
CA LEU A 121 -3.45 -3.28 7.84
C LEU A 121 -2.22 -2.37 7.90
N PHE A 122 -2.43 -1.12 8.34
CA PHE A 122 -1.38 -0.16 8.62
C PHE A 122 -1.34 0.09 10.13
N ASP A 123 -0.24 -0.30 10.77
CA ASP A 123 -0.02 -0.20 12.21
C ASP A 123 -0.07 1.25 12.73
N PRO A 124 -0.36 1.46 14.02
CA PRO A 124 -0.16 2.75 14.67
C PRO A 124 1.30 3.19 14.64
N GLY A 125 1.55 4.45 14.31
CA GLY A 125 2.91 4.99 14.12
C GLY A 125 3.54 4.65 12.78
N TRP A 126 2.77 4.16 11.80
CA TRP A 126 3.24 3.92 10.43
C TRP A 126 3.53 5.27 9.73
N ILE A 127 4.65 5.37 8.99
CA ILE A 127 5.06 6.55 8.17
C ILE A 127 5.68 6.11 6.83
N GLY A 128 5.38 6.80 5.70
CA GLY A 128 5.88 6.46 4.35
C GLY A 128 4.79 6.42 3.24
N ILE A 129 5.10 5.82 2.08
CA ILE A 129 4.20 5.67 0.94
C ILE A 129 3.67 4.23 0.88
N PRO A 130 2.36 3.98 1.04
CA PRO A 130 1.76 2.65 0.91
C PRO A 130 2.12 1.90 -0.38
N THR A 131 2.66 0.68 -0.24
CA THR A 131 2.72 -0.31 -1.32
C THR A 131 1.34 -0.94 -1.54
N LEU A 132 1.02 -1.20 -2.80
CA LEU A 132 -0.17 -1.90 -3.28
C LEU A 132 0.25 -3.24 -3.89
N GLU A 133 -0.49 -4.29 -3.55
CA GLU A 133 -0.34 -5.62 -4.16
C GLU A 133 -1.45 -5.77 -5.20
N LEU A 134 -1.23 -5.21 -6.40
CA LEU A 134 -2.23 -5.17 -7.45
C LEU A 134 -2.30 -6.51 -8.17
N GLY A 135 -3.51 -6.99 -8.41
CA GLY A 135 -3.74 -8.20 -9.20
C GLY A 135 -4.92 -8.07 -10.14
N ASN A 136 -4.84 -8.72 -11.31
CA ASN A 136 -5.94 -8.79 -12.26
C ASN A 136 -6.53 -10.22 -12.29
N LEU A 137 -7.60 -10.43 -11.52
CA LEU A 137 -8.38 -11.68 -11.54
C LEU A 137 -9.40 -11.72 -12.68
N GLY A 138 -9.50 -10.64 -13.47
CA GLY A 138 -10.38 -10.53 -14.62
C GLY A 138 -9.89 -11.35 -15.83
N ARG A 139 -10.65 -11.27 -16.93
CA ARG A 139 -10.34 -11.95 -18.20
C ARG A 139 -9.79 -11.01 -19.28
N MET A 140 -9.70 -9.71 -18.99
CA MET A 140 -9.25 -8.69 -19.93
C MET A 140 -8.10 -7.87 -19.33
N PRO A 141 -7.15 -7.40 -20.16
CA PRO A 141 -6.16 -6.44 -19.71
C PRO A 141 -6.84 -5.15 -19.22
N VAL A 142 -6.28 -4.55 -18.16
CA VAL A 142 -6.79 -3.30 -17.59
C VAL A 142 -5.69 -2.24 -17.67
N LYS A 143 -6.04 -1.08 -18.22
CA LYS A 143 -5.17 0.10 -18.18
C LYS A 143 -5.33 0.83 -16.86
N LEU A 144 -4.22 0.97 -16.14
CA LEU A 144 -4.10 1.72 -14.89
C LEU A 144 -3.34 3.02 -15.18
N TYR A 145 -3.99 4.14 -14.91
CA TYR A 145 -3.43 5.46 -15.19
C TYR A 145 -2.88 6.05 -13.89
N PRO A 146 -1.59 6.46 -13.84
CA PRO A 146 -1.07 7.21 -12.70
C PRO A 146 -1.95 8.43 -12.39
N GLY A 147 -2.19 8.69 -11.11
CA GLY A 147 -3.08 9.74 -10.62
C GLY A 147 -4.54 9.34 -10.46
N MET A 148 -4.97 8.19 -10.99
CA MET A 148 -6.34 7.69 -10.74
C MET A 148 -6.51 7.27 -9.27
N ARG A 149 -7.71 7.43 -8.72
CA ARG A 149 -8.07 6.86 -7.40
C ARG A 149 -8.04 5.33 -7.48
N ILE A 150 -7.20 4.69 -6.68
CA ILE A 150 -6.93 3.24 -6.76
C ILE A 150 -7.44 2.47 -5.56
N CYS A 151 -7.27 2.99 -4.35
CA CYS A 151 -7.69 2.35 -3.11
C CYS A 151 -8.35 3.38 -2.19
N ALA A 152 -8.93 2.90 -1.09
CA ALA A 152 -9.49 3.72 -0.04
C ALA A 152 -8.90 3.33 1.31
N PHE A 153 -8.67 4.30 2.19
CA PHE A 153 -8.24 4.05 3.56
C PHE A 153 -9.38 4.30 4.54
N THR A 154 -9.64 3.34 5.40
CA THR A 154 -10.48 3.51 6.60
C THR A 154 -9.58 3.59 7.83
N PHE A 155 -10.03 4.29 8.88
CA PHE A 155 -9.23 4.49 10.08
C PHE A 155 -9.99 4.04 11.32
N ALA A 156 -9.26 3.57 12.32
CA ALA A 156 -9.83 3.22 13.62
C ALA A 156 -8.90 3.64 14.74
N ARG A 157 -9.50 4.14 15.83
CA ARG A 157 -8.79 4.37 17.08
C ARG A 157 -8.57 3.05 17.80
N LEU A 158 -7.37 2.84 18.33
CA LEU A 158 -7.12 1.75 19.26
C LEU A 158 -7.84 1.94 20.59
N SER A 159 -8.09 0.85 21.33
CA SER A 159 -8.62 0.92 22.70
C SER A 159 -7.69 1.68 23.64
N SER A 160 -6.39 1.59 23.42
CA SER A 160 -5.33 2.37 24.06
C SER A 160 -4.14 2.54 23.10
N PRO A 161 -3.28 3.55 23.26
CA PRO A 161 -2.10 3.72 22.41
C PRO A 161 -1.21 2.48 22.37
N ALA A 162 -0.61 2.18 21.22
CA ALA A 162 0.33 1.07 21.11
C ALA A 162 1.56 1.32 22.00
N ARG A 163 1.99 0.28 22.74
CA ARG A 163 3.20 0.35 23.58
C ARG A 163 4.44 0.72 22.77
N VAL A 164 4.58 0.14 21.58
CA VAL A 164 5.66 0.44 20.63
C VAL A 164 5.04 0.69 19.25
N PRO A 165 4.94 1.96 18.82
CA PRO A 165 4.49 2.31 17.47
C PRO A 165 5.41 1.70 16.38
N TYR A 166 4.87 1.45 15.19
CA TYR A 166 5.53 0.69 14.12
C TYR A 166 6.94 1.21 13.79
N GLN A 167 7.09 2.51 13.54
CA GLN A 167 8.38 3.12 13.23
C GLN A 167 9.45 2.97 14.33
N LEU A 168 9.04 2.67 15.57
CA LEU A 168 9.94 2.44 16.70
C LEU A 168 10.19 0.96 16.98
N LYS A 169 9.51 0.04 16.28
CA LYS A 169 9.77 -1.40 16.42
C LYS A 169 11.15 -1.70 15.82
N PRO A 170 12.09 -2.33 16.54
CA PRO A 170 13.45 -2.60 16.02
C PRO A 170 13.46 -3.43 14.73
N ALA A 171 12.53 -4.37 14.60
CA ALA A 171 12.39 -5.23 13.42
C ALA A 171 11.34 -4.74 12.42
N ASN A 172 10.94 -3.46 12.46
CA ASN A 172 10.09 -2.93 11.41
C ASN A 172 10.86 -3.00 10.07
N LYS A 173 10.20 -3.50 9.03
CA LYS A 173 10.83 -3.69 7.74
C LYS A 173 10.61 -2.51 6.80
N TYR A 174 9.54 -1.76 7.00
CA TYR A 174 8.98 -0.89 5.97
C TYR A 174 8.70 0.53 6.44
N ALA A 175 9.11 0.93 7.66
CA ALA A 175 8.90 2.30 8.09
C ALA A 175 9.72 3.25 7.21
N GLY A 176 9.08 4.31 6.75
CA GLY A 176 9.68 5.34 5.91
C GLY A 176 9.83 4.96 4.43
N GLN A 177 9.25 3.85 3.96
CA GLN A 177 9.32 3.50 2.53
C GLN A 177 8.77 4.62 1.63
N ASP A 178 9.36 4.79 0.46
CA ASP A 178 9.09 5.88 -0.49
C ASP A 178 8.58 5.39 -1.86
N GLY A 179 8.23 4.11 -1.95
CA GLY A 179 7.70 3.50 -3.16
C GLY A 179 7.29 2.04 -2.95
N PRO A 180 7.06 1.29 -4.04
CA PRO A 180 6.75 -0.12 -3.98
C PRO A 180 8.01 -0.93 -3.65
N GLU A 181 8.41 -0.94 -2.37
CA GLU A 181 9.55 -1.71 -1.89
C GLU A 181 9.32 -3.21 -2.06
N THR A 182 10.38 -3.96 -2.40
CA THR A 182 10.30 -5.42 -2.50
C THR A 182 10.24 -6.06 -1.12
N SER A 183 9.90 -7.35 -1.09
CA SER A 183 9.73 -8.09 0.16
C SER A 183 11.04 -8.17 0.94
N ARG A 184 11.05 -7.69 2.18
CA ARG A 184 12.18 -7.86 3.11
C ARG A 184 11.97 -9.11 3.98
N PHE A 185 11.35 -10.16 3.43
CA PHE A 185 11.03 -11.40 4.16
C PHE A 185 12.23 -11.96 4.92
N ALA A 186 13.38 -12.07 4.26
CA ALA A 186 14.64 -12.57 4.85
C ALA A 186 15.12 -11.81 6.10
N LYS A 187 14.58 -10.62 6.39
CA LYS A 187 14.88 -9.85 7.61
C LYS A 187 13.95 -10.17 8.79
N ASP A 188 13.12 -11.21 8.71
CA ASP A 188 12.36 -11.66 9.88
C ASP A 188 13.31 -12.15 10.97
N ILE A 189 12.98 -11.84 12.24
CA ILE A 189 13.81 -12.17 13.42
C ILE A 189 14.05 -13.69 13.51
N GLU A 190 13.10 -14.49 13.06
CA GLU A 190 13.19 -15.96 13.06
C GLU A 190 14.22 -16.51 12.04
N PHE A 191 14.76 -15.66 11.16
CA PHE A 191 15.85 -15.98 10.23
C PHE A 191 17.16 -15.22 10.50
N SER A 192 17.21 -14.34 11.51
CA SER A 192 18.48 -13.73 11.90
C SER A 192 19.32 -14.74 12.68
N GLU A 193 20.45 -15.17 12.11
CA GLU A 193 21.46 -15.94 12.84
C GLU A 193 21.97 -15.12 14.06
N GLU A 194 22.13 -15.77 15.21
CA GLU A 194 22.69 -15.17 16.44
C GLU A 194 24.12 -14.63 16.24
#